data_AF-A0A2W6Z0H7-F1
#
_entry.id   AF-A0A2W6Z0H7-F1
#
_cell.length_a   1.000
_cell.length_b   1.000
_cell.length_c   1.000
_cell.angle_alpha   90.00
_cell.angle_beta   90.00
_cell.angle_gamma   90.00
#
_symmetry.space_group_name_H-M   'P 1'
#
loop_
_entity.id
_entity.type
_entity.pdbx_description
1 polymer ?
#
loop_
_entity_poly.entity_id
_entity_poly.type
_entity_poly.pdbx_seq_one_letter_code
_entity_poly.pdbx_strand_id
1 'polypeptide(L)'
;MVHLFLLLALLWLPLPAEASLLHLAGPVPESLGLQAGQLAACPSPAHCVREDWPLADPAAALKQLGPVLAGLPGTRIESSSPSYLHATAESRLFGFIDDLELAADPEAGVLQVRSASRLGDSDLGVNRARVEQLRGALRP
;
A
#
# COMPACT_ATOMS: atom_id res chain seq x y z
N MET A 1 -9.32 53.04 -0.11
CA MET A 1 -10.23 51.87 0.04
C MET A 1 -9.89 50.74 -0.96
N VAL A 2 -8.60 50.48 -1.22
CA VAL A 2 -8.17 49.43 -2.20
C VAL A 2 -7.12 48.47 -1.59
N HIS A 3 -6.84 48.58 -0.29
CA HIS A 3 -5.83 47.75 0.38
C HIS A 3 -6.42 46.67 1.31
N LEU A 4 -7.74 46.57 1.43
CA LEU A 4 -8.39 45.63 2.36
C LEU A 4 -8.79 44.29 1.73
N PHE A 5 -8.67 44.13 0.40
CA PHE A 5 -9.06 42.90 -0.29
C PHE A 5 -7.91 41.90 -0.50
N LEU A 6 -6.66 42.23 -0.14
CA LEU A 6 -5.51 41.35 -0.42
C LEU A 6 -5.18 40.33 0.68
N LEU A 7 -5.88 40.34 1.81
CA LEU A 7 -5.57 39.43 2.95
C LEU A 7 -6.50 38.21 3.06
N LEU A 8 -7.50 38.07 2.17
CA LEU A 8 -8.43 36.92 2.19
C LEU A 8 -8.14 35.86 1.12
N ALA A 9 -7.12 36.04 0.27
CA ALA A 9 -6.79 35.07 -0.77
C ALA A 9 -5.80 33.96 -0.33
N LEU A 10 -5.27 34.03 0.90
CA LEU A 10 -4.31 33.03 1.41
C LEU A 10 -4.97 31.85 2.15
N LEU A 11 -6.29 31.86 2.35
CA LEU A 11 -7.04 30.80 3.04
C LEU A 11 -7.64 29.73 2.09
N TRP A 12 -7.41 29.85 0.78
CA TRP A 12 -7.90 28.90 -0.23
C TRP A 12 -6.80 28.20 -1.04
N LEU A 13 -5.53 28.33 -0.65
CA LEU A 13 -4.53 27.41 -1.15
C LEU A 13 -4.82 26.04 -0.54
N PRO A 14 -5.13 24.99 -1.34
CA PRO A 14 -5.17 23.64 -0.80
C PRO A 14 -3.76 23.35 -0.29
N LEU A 15 -3.58 23.38 1.02
CA LEU A 15 -2.40 22.79 1.63
C LEU A 15 -2.35 21.35 1.08
N PRO A 16 -1.23 20.88 0.51
CA PRO A 16 -1.12 19.48 0.15
C PRO A 16 -1.14 18.69 1.44
N ALA A 17 -2.34 18.35 1.92
CA ALA A 17 -2.61 17.68 3.20
C ALA A 17 -2.23 16.19 3.15
N GLU A 18 -1.29 15.82 2.28
CA GLU A 18 -0.96 14.44 1.98
C GLU A 18 0.40 14.02 2.54
N ALA A 19 1.27 14.97 2.88
CA ALA A 19 2.56 14.66 3.48
C ALA A 19 2.43 14.56 5.00
N SER A 20 2.99 13.49 5.57
CA SER A 20 3.07 13.32 7.02
C SER A 20 3.93 14.41 7.67
N LEU A 21 3.58 14.78 8.92
CA LEU A 21 4.34 15.75 9.73
C LEU A 21 5.60 15.14 10.35
N LEU A 22 5.69 13.81 10.40
CA LEU A 22 6.82 13.03 10.92
C LEU A 22 7.24 12.02 9.85
N HIS A 23 8.55 11.73 9.76
CA HIS A 23 9.09 10.73 8.83
C HIS A 23 9.79 9.61 9.62
N LEU A 24 9.00 8.70 10.20
CA LEU A 24 9.48 7.55 10.96
C LEU A 24 9.56 6.30 10.07
N ALA A 25 10.30 6.38 8.97
CA ALA A 25 10.44 5.25 8.03
C ALA A 25 11.58 4.31 8.46
N GLY A 26 11.28 3.01 8.52
CA GLY A 26 12.32 1.97 8.61
C GLY A 26 13.06 1.77 7.29
N PRO A 27 14.19 1.02 7.30
CA PRO A 27 14.92 0.69 6.08
C PRO A 27 14.07 -0.17 5.14
N VAL A 28 14.38 -0.13 3.84
CA VAL A 28 13.77 -1.04 2.85
C VAL A 28 14.15 -2.48 3.21
N PRO A 29 13.19 -3.41 3.41
CA PRO A 29 13.51 -4.79 3.76
C PRO A 29 14.23 -5.53 2.62
N GLU A 30 15.24 -6.33 2.95
CA GLU A 30 15.89 -7.23 1.97
C GLU A 30 14.97 -8.38 1.52
N SER A 31 13.89 -8.62 2.26
CA SER A 31 12.90 -9.67 2.00
C SER A 31 11.82 -9.27 0.99
N LEU A 32 11.96 -8.14 0.28
CA LEU A 32 11.00 -7.75 -0.76
C LEU A 32 11.14 -8.65 -2.00
N GLY A 33 10.04 -8.77 -2.75
CA GLY A 33 9.92 -9.64 -3.90
C GLY A 33 9.54 -11.07 -3.53
N LEU A 34 9.66 -11.96 -4.52
CA LEU A 34 9.46 -13.38 -4.33
C LEU A 34 10.77 -14.06 -3.94
N GLN A 35 10.76 -14.82 -2.84
CA GLN A 35 11.82 -15.74 -2.46
C GLN A 35 11.32 -17.16 -2.71
N ALA A 36 11.97 -17.88 -3.64
CA ALA A 36 11.54 -19.21 -4.06
C ALA A 36 10.04 -19.28 -4.45
N GLY A 37 9.56 -18.25 -5.16
CA GLY A 37 8.16 -18.18 -5.62
C GLY A 37 7.14 -17.76 -4.56
N GLN A 38 7.58 -17.36 -3.36
CA GLN A 38 6.70 -16.94 -2.27
C GLN A 38 7.03 -15.53 -1.79
N LEU A 39 6.01 -14.72 -1.50
CA LEU A 39 6.20 -13.49 -0.74
C LEU A 39 6.58 -13.82 0.71
N ALA A 40 7.44 -13.01 1.30
CA ALA A 40 7.92 -13.19 2.66
C ALA A 40 6.79 -13.40 3.68
N ALA A 41 7.03 -14.27 4.66
CA ALA A 41 6.10 -14.46 5.78
C ALA A 41 6.02 -13.19 6.64
N CYS A 42 4.93 -13.05 7.40
CA CYS A 42 4.84 -11.99 8.39
C CYS A 42 5.65 -12.35 9.64
N PRO A 43 6.58 -11.48 10.10
CA PRO A 43 7.30 -11.71 11.35
C PRO A 43 6.37 -11.59 12.58
N SER A 44 5.32 -10.76 12.48
CA SER A 44 4.28 -10.59 13.49
C SER A 44 2.97 -10.17 12.84
N PRO A 45 1.81 -10.66 13.32
CA PRO A 45 0.51 -10.19 12.83
C PRO A 45 0.15 -8.78 13.30
N ALA A 46 0.92 -8.17 14.21
CA ALA A 46 0.61 -6.86 14.79
C ALA A 46 0.81 -5.68 13.83
N HIS A 47 1.63 -5.85 12.79
CA HIS A 47 1.96 -4.84 11.78
C HIS A 47 2.22 -5.43 10.39
N CYS A 48 1.74 -6.66 10.15
CA CYS A 48 1.87 -7.34 8.87
C CYS A 48 0.66 -8.24 8.61
N VAL A 49 0.23 -8.27 7.35
CA VAL A 49 -0.77 -9.21 6.83
C VAL A 49 -0.19 -9.91 5.61
N ARG A 50 -0.30 -11.24 5.58
CA ARG A 50 0.08 -12.11 4.46
C ARG A 50 -1.06 -13.09 4.21
N GLU A 51 -1.61 -13.07 2.99
CA GLU A 51 -2.75 -13.90 2.62
C GLU A 51 -2.61 -14.44 1.20
N ASP A 52 -3.07 -15.66 0.99
CA ASP A 52 -3.20 -16.26 -0.34
C ASP A 52 -4.66 -16.24 -0.75
N TRP A 53 -4.94 -15.66 -1.91
CA TRP A 53 -6.29 -15.52 -2.45
C TRP A 53 -6.46 -16.49 -3.61
N PRO A 54 -7.20 -17.59 -3.42
CA PRO A 54 -7.52 -18.50 -4.51
C PRO A 54 -8.38 -17.78 -5.54
N LEU A 55 -7.91 -17.70 -6.78
CA LEU A 55 -8.55 -16.98 -7.87
C LEU A 55 -8.42 -17.78 -9.16
N ALA A 56 -9.47 -17.78 -9.98
CA ALA A 56 -9.43 -18.46 -11.28
C ALA A 56 -8.41 -17.84 -12.25
N ASP A 57 -8.22 -16.52 -12.16
CA ASP A 57 -7.21 -15.80 -12.95
C ASP A 57 -6.48 -14.77 -12.07
N PRO A 58 -5.42 -15.19 -11.35
CA PRO A 58 -4.62 -14.30 -10.50
C PRO A 58 -3.95 -13.16 -11.28
N ALA A 59 -3.59 -13.38 -12.54
CA ALA A 59 -2.93 -12.37 -13.38
C ALA A 59 -3.91 -11.25 -13.78
N ALA A 60 -5.15 -11.60 -14.14
CA ALA A 60 -6.20 -10.61 -14.37
C ALA A 60 -6.54 -9.84 -13.09
N ALA A 61 -6.62 -10.53 -11.95
CA ALA A 61 -6.86 -9.89 -10.66
C ALA A 61 -5.74 -8.90 -10.28
N LEU A 62 -4.47 -9.28 -10.47
CA LEU A 62 -3.33 -8.38 -10.26
C LEU A 62 -3.44 -7.12 -11.14
N LYS A 63 -3.77 -7.29 -12.43
CA LYS A 63 -3.97 -6.19 -13.37
C LYS A 63 -5.12 -5.28 -12.95
N GLN A 64 -6.23 -5.84 -12.46
CA GLN A 64 -7.38 -5.09 -11.94
C GLN A 64 -7.02 -4.29 -10.69
N LEU A 65 -6.18 -4.83 -9.80
CA LEU A 65 -5.80 -4.19 -8.55
C LEU A 65 -4.75 -3.08 -8.70
N GLY A 66 -3.97 -3.07 -9.78
CA GLY A 66 -2.96 -2.03 -10.01
C GLY A 66 -3.51 -0.59 -9.91
N PRO A 67 -4.59 -0.24 -10.63
CA PRO A 67 -5.24 1.07 -10.49
C PRO A 67 -5.84 1.32 -9.10
N VAL A 68 -6.38 0.28 -8.44
CA VAL A 68 -6.94 0.40 -7.09
C VAL A 68 -5.84 0.77 -6.10
N LEU A 69 -4.69 0.10 -6.17
CA LEU A 69 -3.49 0.39 -5.39
C LEU A 69 -3.00 1.82 -5.61
N ALA A 70 -2.88 2.25 -6.87
CA ALA A 70 -2.45 3.60 -7.21
C ALA A 70 -3.40 4.69 -6.67
N GLY A 71 -4.68 4.36 -6.47
CA GLY A 71 -5.68 5.26 -5.90
C GLY A 71 -5.76 5.25 -4.37
N LEU A 72 -5.01 4.38 -3.69
CA LEU A 72 -4.97 4.36 -2.23
C LEU A 72 -4.24 5.59 -1.68
N PRO A 73 -4.72 6.20 -0.59
CA PRO A 73 -4.05 7.33 0.03
C PRO A 73 -2.58 7.04 0.38
N GLY A 74 -1.69 7.98 0.05
CA GLY A 74 -0.26 7.89 0.36
C GLY A 74 0.46 6.73 -0.31
N THR A 75 -0.14 6.12 -1.35
CA THR A 75 0.43 4.94 -2.00
C THR A 75 1.20 5.30 -3.27
N ARG A 76 2.38 4.71 -3.46
CA ARG A 76 3.22 4.85 -4.65
C ARG A 76 3.59 3.47 -5.16
N ILE A 77 3.33 3.19 -6.44
CA ILE A 77 3.83 1.98 -7.09
C ILE A 77 5.34 2.16 -7.33
N GLU A 78 6.14 1.30 -6.72
CA GLU A 78 7.61 1.31 -6.86
C GLU A 78 8.07 0.39 -7.99
N SER A 79 7.41 -0.75 -8.18
CA SER A 79 7.67 -1.64 -9.31
C SER A 79 6.42 -2.42 -9.73
N SER A 80 6.32 -2.74 -11.02
CA SER A 80 5.22 -3.53 -11.57
C SER A 80 5.73 -4.38 -12.74
N SER A 81 5.29 -5.63 -12.76
CA SER A 81 5.50 -6.62 -13.82
C SER A 81 4.17 -7.36 -14.07
N PRO A 82 4.09 -8.22 -15.10
CA PRO A 82 2.88 -9.02 -15.35
C PRO A 82 2.47 -9.94 -14.19
N SER A 83 3.39 -10.34 -13.32
CA SER A 83 3.13 -11.28 -12.22
C SER A 83 3.43 -10.73 -10.83
N TYR A 84 3.89 -9.49 -10.72
CA TYR A 84 4.26 -8.88 -9.44
C TYR A 84 4.02 -7.37 -9.43
N LEU A 85 3.56 -6.85 -8.30
CA LEU A 85 3.43 -5.42 -8.06
C LEU A 85 3.86 -5.11 -6.64
N HIS A 86 4.77 -4.14 -6.50
CA HIS A 86 5.18 -3.58 -5.22
C HIS A 86 4.87 -2.10 -5.15
N ALA A 87 4.24 -1.71 -4.06
CA ALA A 87 3.95 -0.34 -3.73
C ALA A 87 4.39 -0.02 -2.30
N THR A 88 4.70 1.24 -2.04
CA THR A 88 4.82 1.78 -0.68
C THR A 88 3.55 2.52 -0.31
N ALA A 89 3.16 2.47 0.96
CA ALA A 89 2.06 3.27 1.50
C ALA A 89 2.53 4.05 2.74
N GLU A 90 2.39 5.38 2.71
CA GLU A 90 2.78 6.26 3.82
C GLU A 90 1.58 6.59 4.71
N SER A 91 1.74 6.38 6.02
CA SER A 91 0.75 6.79 7.02
C SER A 91 0.74 8.30 7.22
N ARG A 92 -0.45 8.91 7.18
CA ARG A 92 -0.61 10.38 7.21
C ARG A 92 -0.15 11.07 8.49
N LEU A 93 -0.18 10.40 9.63
CA LEU A 93 0.09 11.04 10.94
C LEU A 93 1.56 10.94 11.35
N PHE A 94 2.19 9.80 11.09
CA PHE A 94 3.53 9.47 11.60
C PHE A 94 4.56 9.19 10.51
N GLY A 95 4.14 9.04 9.25
CA GLY A 95 5.01 8.79 8.11
C GLY A 95 5.67 7.43 8.13
N PHE A 96 5.07 6.46 8.84
CA PHE A 96 5.43 5.06 8.69
C PHE A 96 5.18 4.64 7.25
N ILE A 97 6.15 3.92 6.70
CA ILE A 97 6.08 3.32 5.37
C ILE A 97 5.76 1.84 5.52
N ASP A 98 4.69 1.43 4.86
CA ASP A 98 4.34 0.04 4.65
C ASP A 98 4.77 -0.39 3.24
N ASP A 99 5.26 -1.61 3.09
CA ASP A 99 5.42 -2.26 1.80
C ASP A 99 4.21 -3.15 1.51
N LEU A 100 3.65 -2.98 0.31
CA LEU A 100 2.50 -3.72 -0.20
C LEU A 100 2.89 -4.47 -1.47
N GLU A 101 2.82 -5.78 -1.41
CA GLU A 101 3.26 -6.68 -2.47
C GLU A 101 2.08 -7.57 -2.89
N LEU A 102 1.84 -7.62 -4.20
CA LEU A 102 0.92 -8.55 -4.84
C LEU A 102 1.72 -9.41 -5.82
N ALA A 103 1.58 -10.73 -5.74
CA ALA A 103 2.24 -11.64 -6.67
C ALA A 103 1.25 -12.69 -7.21
N ALA A 104 1.06 -12.70 -8.52
CA ALA A 104 0.21 -13.67 -9.19
C ALA A 104 0.99 -14.97 -9.43
N ASP A 105 0.41 -16.08 -8.97
CA ASP A 105 0.86 -17.43 -9.27
C ASP A 105 -0.24 -18.16 -10.07
N PRO A 106 -0.20 -18.09 -11.41
CA PRO A 106 -1.20 -18.73 -12.26
C PRO A 106 -1.16 -20.25 -12.19
N GLU A 107 -0.01 -20.86 -11.87
CA GLU A 107 0.13 -22.32 -11.77
C GLU A 107 -0.57 -22.84 -10.51
N ALA A 108 -0.45 -22.12 -9.40
CA ALA A 108 -1.15 -22.44 -8.16
C ALA A 108 -2.60 -21.92 -8.11
N GLY A 109 -3.00 -21.05 -9.05
CA GLY A 109 -4.32 -20.41 -9.03
C GLY A 109 -4.50 -19.46 -7.83
N VAL A 110 -3.43 -18.76 -7.44
CA VAL A 110 -3.40 -17.92 -6.24
C VAL A 110 -2.83 -16.54 -6.55
N LEU A 111 -3.44 -15.50 -5.98
CA LEU A 111 -2.80 -14.20 -5.81
C LEU A 111 -2.27 -14.10 -4.38
N GLN A 112 -0.96 -14.04 -4.23
CA GLN A 112 -0.28 -13.80 -2.97
C GLN A 112 -0.35 -12.31 -2.64
N VAL A 113 -0.73 -11.97 -1.42
CA VAL A 113 -0.86 -10.58 -0.95
C VAL A 113 -0.10 -10.42 0.36
N ARG A 114 0.71 -9.36 0.46
CA ARG A 114 1.42 -8.97 1.68
C ARG A 114 1.36 -7.46 1.88
N SER A 115 1.03 -7.00 3.08
CA SER A 115 1.12 -5.59 3.49
C SER A 115 1.83 -5.54 4.84
N ALA A 116 2.97 -4.87 4.94
CA ALA A 116 3.82 -4.91 6.12
C ALA A 116 4.51 -3.58 6.40
N SER A 117 4.46 -3.11 7.64
CA SER A 117 5.20 -1.92 8.08
C SER A 117 6.70 -2.17 8.13
N ARG A 118 7.53 -1.20 7.71
CA ARG A 118 8.99 -1.25 7.81
C ARG A 118 9.53 -1.05 9.23
N LEU A 119 8.72 -0.42 10.09
CA LEU A 119 9.07 -0.04 11.45
C LEU A 119 7.82 -0.02 12.32
N GLY A 120 8.01 -0.29 13.62
CA GLY A 120 6.97 -0.18 14.64
C GLY A 120 6.49 -1.54 15.12
N ASP A 121 6.00 -1.58 16.37
CA ASP A 121 5.51 -2.83 16.97
C ASP A 121 4.10 -3.18 16.50
N SER A 122 3.30 -2.16 16.15
CA SER A 122 1.92 -2.30 15.70
C SER A 122 1.54 -1.21 14.70
N ASP A 123 0.66 -1.55 13.76
CA ASP A 123 0.09 -0.63 12.76
C ASP A 123 -1.38 -0.26 13.05
N LEU A 124 -1.92 -0.69 14.20
CA LEU A 124 -3.33 -0.53 14.59
C LEU A 124 -4.34 -1.09 13.55
N GLY A 125 -3.92 -2.09 12.76
CA GLY A 125 -4.75 -2.76 11.75
C GLY A 125 -4.77 -2.08 10.38
N VAL A 126 -3.93 -1.06 10.14
CA VAL A 126 -3.86 -0.35 8.86
C VAL A 126 -3.56 -1.29 7.70
N ASN A 127 -2.60 -2.21 7.83
CA ASN A 127 -2.27 -3.16 6.78
C ASN A 127 -3.43 -4.12 6.50
N ARG A 128 -4.16 -4.56 7.54
CA ARG A 128 -5.35 -5.40 7.38
C ARG A 128 -6.46 -4.68 6.63
N ALA A 129 -6.79 -3.46 7.03
CA ALA A 129 -7.80 -2.65 6.36
C ALA A 129 -7.47 -2.46 4.87
N ARG A 130 -6.19 -2.28 4.55
CA ARG A 130 -5.71 -2.15 3.17
C ARG A 130 -5.91 -3.44 2.36
N VAL A 131 -5.51 -4.59 2.91
CA VAL A 131 -5.70 -5.91 2.30
C VAL A 131 -7.19 -6.21 2.08
N GLU A 132 -8.04 -5.86 3.04
CA GLU A 132 -9.49 -6.01 2.93
C GLU A 132 -10.11 -5.10 1.85
N GLN A 133 -9.65 -3.86 1.73
CA GLN A 133 -10.09 -2.94 0.68
C GLN A 133 -9.75 -3.47 -0.72
N LEU A 134 -8.53 -3.99 -0.91
CA LEU A 134 -8.13 -4.64 -2.16
C LEU A 134 -8.97 -5.87 -2.44
N ARG A 135 -9.21 -6.72 -1.44
CA ARG A 135 -10.07 -7.90 -1.58
C ARG A 135 -11.49 -7.52 -1.96
N GLY A 136 -12.01 -6.41 -1.43
CA GLY A 136 -13.32 -5.85 -1.77
C GLY A 136 -13.40 -5.43 -3.23
N ALA A 137 -12.33 -4.86 -3.79
CA ALA A 137 -12.29 -4.41 -5.19
C ALA A 137 -12.28 -5.55 -6.22
N LEU A 138 -12.09 -6.81 -5.79
CA LEU A 138 -12.21 -8.01 -6.63
C LEU A 138 -13.62 -8.63 -6.62
N ARG A 139 -14.50 -8.21 -5.70
CA ARG A 139 -15.86 -8.74 -5.63
C ARG A 139 -16.72 -8.07 -6.72
N PRO A 140 -17.54 -8.83 -7.46
CA PRO A 140 -18.47 -8.29 -8.44
C PRO A 140 -19.56 -7.41 -7.79
#